data_AF-A0A3M8GQQ5-F1
#
_entry.id   AF-A0A3M8GQQ5-F1
#
_cell.length_a   1.000
_cell.length_b   1.000
_cell.length_c   1.000
_cell.angle_alpha   90.00
_cell.angle_beta   90.00
_cell.angle_gamma   90.00
#
_symmetry.space_group_name_H-M   'P 1'
#
loop_
_entity.id
_entity.type
_entity.pdbx_description
1 polymer ?
#
loop_
_entity_poly.entity_id
_entity_poly.type
_entity_poly.pdbx_seq_one_letter_code
_entity_poly.pdbx_strand_id
1 'polypeptide(L)'
;MAHEKKFWIGGWGEFKVSCSITKSKKLLEMNVPKQYKFILATLGLIALILGVYKANLLVNTKTTFVADEIYQVTYRYFFKTDTSRTIIRAYLPKNNVRQEITSQKSTLAPTIKFSSYADGTNLRGNWTTEVNNSYESVSYSFSFRGKEQFFGLPENFRPVRKGMEQYLGATKNIQVNAEPIAELARHLKQSTRTDKETIQALFAYVHQIPSAPIITLTDALGALERREASCNGKSRLLAALARHLGYPARIKGGIVLKESNKRTSHAWTEIFINDDWVSFDALNGHFAYLPANYLELYIGDEFLITHTPGIQFDYSYEISKQEFLPMLNENAKGSQQLTAFSLWGLVKNKSISKNNLFLLLMLPLGGLIVALLRTIVGIRTFGVFLPVLIAFALLETGFLTGIVLFLFLILFVGLITRPFDAMGLLHTPKLVISLTLMVLVMALGNYLGLAFDISWLSSLTLFPTIILTISAERFSKLIVEDGFHKATGTLLQTLLAVSVCFLLFSIKGLDIILILFPEVLLLVISTAMLLGRYVGLRWSELIRFRPLLNIKPL
;
A
#
# COMPACT_ATOMS: atom_id res chain seq x y z
N MET A 1 -37.88 -5.74 -64.25
CA MET A 1 -36.87 -6.79 -64.51
C MET A 1 -35.86 -6.78 -63.38
N ALA A 2 -36.05 -7.64 -62.37
CA ALA A 2 -35.13 -7.77 -61.24
C ALA A 2 -34.26 -9.02 -61.46
N HIS A 3 -32.95 -8.83 -61.47
CA HIS A 3 -32.00 -9.93 -61.46
C HIS A 3 -31.91 -10.50 -60.04
N GLU A 4 -32.49 -11.69 -59.82
CA GLU A 4 -32.23 -12.52 -58.64
C GLU A 4 -30.86 -13.21 -58.79
N LYS A 5 -29.93 -12.94 -57.88
CA LYS A 5 -28.76 -13.81 -57.66
C LYS A 5 -28.98 -14.60 -56.37
N LYS A 6 -29.23 -15.90 -56.52
CA LYS A 6 -29.25 -16.90 -55.44
C LYS A 6 -27.81 -17.27 -55.07
N PHE A 7 -27.43 -17.11 -53.81
CA PHE A 7 -26.22 -17.72 -53.23
C PHE A 7 -26.65 -18.85 -52.30
N TRP A 8 -26.17 -20.07 -52.59
CA TRP A 8 -26.30 -21.25 -51.74
C TRP A 8 -25.04 -21.38 -50.87
N ILE A 9 -25.18 -21.32 -49.54
CA ILE A 9 -24.22 -21.90 -48.58
C ILE A 9 -25.06 -22.64 -47.53
N GLY A 10 -24.67 -23.90 -47.28
CA GLY A 10 -25.54 -24.96 -46.78
C GLY A 10 -26.02 -24.84 -45.34
N GLY A 11 -27.19 -25.46 -45.14
CA GLY A 11 -27.78 -25.83 -43.85
C GLY A 11 -28.40 -24.65 -43.11
N TRP A 12 -29.72 -24.71 -42.91
CA TRP A 12 -30.59 -23.77 -42.18
C TRP A 12 -31.25 -22.67 -43.03
N GLY A 13 -32.48 -22.96 -43.50
CA GLY A 13 -33.64 -22.05 -43.59
C GLY A 13 -33.55 -20.80 -44.48
N GLU A 14 -34.45 -20.70 -45.45
CA GLU A 14 -34.65 -19.52 -46.31
C GLU A 14 -34.88 -18.23 -45.49
N PHE A 15 -34.03 -17.20 -45.70
CA PHE A 15 -34.26 -15.85 -45.20
C PHE A 15 -34.59 -14.89 -46.35
N LYS A 16 -35.86 -14.48 -46.40
CA LYS A 16 -36.38 -13.42 -47.28
C LYS A 16 -36.06 -12.06 -46.67
N VAL A 17 -35.18 -11.28 -47.30
CA VAL A 17 -34.91 -9.89 -46.89
C VAL A 17 -35.82 -8.96 -47.69
N SER A 18 -36.92 -8.50 -47.06
CA SER A 18 -37.70 -7.36 -47.55
C SER A 18 -37.41 -6.15 -46.66
N CYS A 19 -36.83 -5.11 -47.26
CA CYS A 19 -36.43 -3.87 -46.61
C CYS A 19 -37.62 -2.90 -46.58
N SER A 20 -38.21 -2.67 -45.40
CA SER A 20 -39.11 -1.53 -45.16
C SER A 20 -38.84 -0.94 -43.78
N ILE A 21 -38.60 0.37 -43.77
CA ILE A 21 -38.05 1.18 -42.66
C ILE A 21 -39.04 1.36 -41.48
N THR A 22 -40.30 0.95 -41.61
CA THR A 22 -41.29 0.92 -40.51
C THR A 22 -41.05 -0.16 -39.46
N LYS A 23 -40.09 -1.08 -39.67
CA LYS A 23 -39.70 -2.13 -38.71
C LYS A 23 -38.57 -1.74 -37.74
N SER A 24 -38.16 -0.47 -37.72
CA SER A 24 -37.11 0.05 -36.81
C SER A 24 -37.47 -0.06 -35.33
N LYS A 25 -38.77 0.07 -34.97
CA LYS A 25 -39.22 -0.11 -33.57
C LYS A 25 -39.22 -1.57 -33.09
N LYS A 26 -39.17 -2.55 -34.02
CA LYS A 26 -39.28 -3.99 -33.71
C LYS A 26 -37.92 -4.72 -33.67
N LEU A 27 -36.83 -4.04 -34.01
CA LEU A 27 -35.46 -4.58 -33.98
C LEU A 27 -34.76 -4.44 -32.62
N LEU A 28 -35.36 -3.69 -31.68
CA LEU A 28 -34.93 -3.57 -30.28
C LEU A 28 -35.69 -4.51 -29.33
N GLU A 29 -36.70 -5.23 -29.80
CA GLU A 29 -37.29 -6.33 -29.04
C GLU A 29 -36.37 -7.54 -29.18
N MET A 30 -35.41 -7.66 -28.27
CA MET A 30 -34.72 -8.92 -28.05
C MET A 30 -35.81 -9.99 -27.80
N ASN A 31 -36.01 -10.91 -28.76
CA ASN A 31 -36.93 -12.03 -28.61
C ASN A 31 -36.27 -13.06 -27.68
N VAL A 32 -36.17 -12.68 -26.42
CA VAL A 32 -35.52 -13.45 -25.36
C VAL A 32 -36.52 -14.46 -24.81
N PRO A 33 -36.18 -15.76 -24.72
CA PRO A 33 -37.01 -16.75 -24.06
C PRO A 33 -37.38 -16.27 -22.65
N LYS A 34 -38.64 -16.45 -22.25
CA LYS A 34 -39.13 -16.00 -20.92
C LYS A 34 -38.23 -16.48 -19.77
N GLN A 35 -37.68 -17.69 -19.88
CA GLN A 35 -36.73 -18.25 -18.92
C GLN A 35 -35.45 -17.42 -18.76
N TYR A 36 -34.90 -16.85 -19.83
CA TYR A 36 -33.69 -16.04 -19.75
C TYR A 36 -33.98 -14.65 -19.17
N LYS A 37 -35.10 -14.01 -19.54
CA LYS A 37 -35.54 -12.75 -18.88
C LYS A 37 -35.75 -12.96 -17.38
N PHE A 38 -36.30 -14.12 -17.00
CA PHE A 38 -36.51 -14.50 -15.60
C PHE A 38 -35.18 -14.67 -14.85
N ILE A 39 -34.21 -15.43 -15.39
CA ILE A 39 -32.88 -15.62 -14.78
C ILE A 39 -32.13 -14.29 -14.62
N LEU A 40 -32.23 -13.39 -15.60
CA LEU A 40 -31.56 -12.10 -15.56
C LEU A 40 -32.17 -11.17 -14.51
N ALA A 41 -33.50 -11.15 -14.44
CA ALA A 41 -34.25 -10.40 -13.45
C ALA A 41 -33.98 -10.94 -12.03
N THR A 42 -33.92 -12.25 -11.84
CA THR A 42 -33.67 -12.84 -10.51
C THR A 42 -32.25 -12.56 -10.03
N LEU A 43 -31.22 -12.74 -10.89
CA LEU A 43 -29.84 -12.42 -10.53
C LEU A 43 -29.64 -10.94 -10.22
N GLY A 44 -30.23 -10.05 -11.02
CA GLY A 44 -30.18 -8.60 -10.79
C GLY A 44 -30.90 -8.19 -9.50
N LEU A 45 -32.09 -8.76 -9.25
CA LEU A 45 -32.87 -8.50 -8.04
C LEU A 45 -32.14 -8.98 -6.79
N ILE A 46 -31.55 -10.17 -6.81
CA ILE A 46 -30.78 -10.73 -5.69
C ILE A 46 -29.57 -9.83 -5.38
N ALA A 47 -28.81 -9.42 -6.39
CA ALA A 47 -27.68 -8.51 -6.21
C ALA A 47 -28.12 -7.15 -5.63
N LEU A 48 -29.24 -6.62 -6.09
CA LEU A 48 -29.77 -5.32 -5.64
C LEU A 48 -30.34 -5.41 -4.21
N ILE A 49 -31.06 -6.47 -3.85
CA ILE A 49 -31.59 -6.69 -2.50
C ILE A 49 -30.43 -6.83 -1.49
N LEU A 50 -29.44 -7.67 -1.79
CA LEU A 50 -28.28 -7.87 -0.91
C LEU A 50 -27.42 -6.59 -0.80
N GLY A 51 -27.23 -5.88 -1.91
CA GLY A 51 -26.52 -4.61 -1.95
C GLY A 51 -27.21 -3.52 -1.12
N VAL A 52 -28.52 -3.33 -1.28
CA VAL A 52 -29.31 -2.35 -0.52
C VAL A 52 -29.37 -2.72 0.97
N TYR A 53 -29.53 -4.00 1.30
CA TYR A 53 -29.51 -4.47 2.69
C TYR A 53 -28.18 -4.13 3.39
N LYS A 54 -27.05 -4.44 2.74
CA LYS A 54 -25.71 -4.12 3.27
C LYS A 54 -25.42 -2.61 3.28
N ALA A 55 -25.87 -1.87 2.26
CA ALA A 55 -25.70 -0.41 2.19
C ALA A 55 -26.45 0.30 3.32
N ASN A 56 -27.70 -0.10 3.61
CA ASN A 56 -28.46 0.43 4.74
C ASN A 56 -27.79 0.14 6.09
N LEU A 57 -27.17 -1.03 6.24
CA LEU A 57 -26.42 -1.38 7.44
C LEU A 57 -25.15 -0.53 7.59
N LEU A 58 -24.47 -0.19 6.49
CA LEU A 58 -23.32 0.73 6.46
C LEU A 58 -23.69 2.19 6.75
N VAL A 59 -24.78 2.72 6.18
CA VAL A 59 -25.20 4.12 6.38
C VAL A 59 -25.54 4.42 7.85
N ASN A 60 -26.07 3.44 8.58
CA ASN A 60 -26.37 3.59 10.00
C ASN A 60 -25.12 3.63 10.89
N THR A 61 -24.00 3.09 10.43
CA THR A 61 -22.68 3.26 11.04
C THR A 61 -21.99 4.47 10.40
N LYS A 62 -22.20 5.67 10.96
CA LYS A 62 -21.46 6.89 10.59
C LYS A 62 -19.94 6.67 10.75
N THR A 63 -19.26 6.18 9.72
CA THR A 63 -17.80 6.17 9.69
C THR A 63 -17.31 6.63 8.32
N THR A 64 -16.27 7.44 8.33
CA THR A 64 -15.63 7.97 7.13
C THR A 64 -14.85 6.86 6.42
N PHE A 65 -14.94 6.80 5.09
CA PHE A 65 -14.34 5.80 4.20
C PHE A 65 -12.80 5.84 4.13
N VAL A 66 -12.11 6.47 5.09
CA VAL A 66 -10.66 6.58 5.10
C VAL A 66 -10.12 5.58 6.10
N ALA A 67 -9.39 4.58 5.62
CA ALA A 67 -8.66 3.65 6.47
C ALA A 67 -7.53 4.43 7.17
N ASP A 68 -7.73 4.77 8.43
CA ASP A 68 -6.62 5.18 9.31
C ASP A 68 -5.73 3.96 9.55
N GLU A 69 -4.42 4.09 9.37
CA GLU A 69 -3.49 2.99 9.61
C GLU A 69 -3.49 2.62 11.10
N ILE A 70 -3.90 1.39 11.42
CA ILE A 70 -3.84 0.84 12.77
C ILE A 70 -2.66 -0.12 12.86
N TYR A 71 -1.96 -0.09 13.98
CA TYR A 71 -0.87 -1.01 14.26
C TYR A 71 -1.19 -1.82 15.51
N GLN A 72 -1.14 -3.13 15.39
CA GLN A 72 -1.04 -4.01 16.54
C GLN A 72 0.42 -4.10 16.96
N VAL A 73 0.72 -3.66 18.18
CA VAL A 73 2.07 -3.67 18.73
C VAL A 73 2.11 -4.66 19.89
N THR A 74 3.07 -5.56 19.87
CA THR A 74 3.32 -6.51 20.96
C THR A 74 4.75 -6.37 21.45
N TYR A 75 4.90 -6.05 22.72
CA TYR A 75 6.17 -6.09 23.43
C TYR A 75 6.41 -7.53 23.86
N ARG A 76 7.50 -8.14 23.40
CA ARG A 76 7.95 -9.44 23.88
C ARG A 76 9.23 -9.27 24.67
N TYR A 77 9.19 -9.68 25.92
CA TYR A 77 10.35 -9.73 26.81
C TYR A 77 10.63 -11.19 27.16
N PHE A 78 11.88 -11.60 26.98
CA PHE A 78 12.38 -12.92 27.34
C PHE A 78 13.53 -12.72 28.31
N PHE A 79 13.48 -13.38 29.45
CA PHE A 79 14.51 -13.19 30.46
C PHE A 79 14.70 -14.42 31.33
N LYS A 80 15.92 -14.56 31.83
CA LYS A 80 16.26 -15.56 32.83
C LYS A 80 16.30 -14.92 34.19
N THR A 81 15.49 -15.43 35.12
CA THR A 81 15.53 -14.97 36.51
C THR A 81 16.77 -15.50 37.22
N ASP A 82 17.29 -14.73 38.17
CA ASP A 82 18.43 -15.12 39.01
C ASP A 82 17.95 -15.45 40.44
N THR A 83 18.82 -15.34 41.45
CA THR A 83 18.54 -15.62 42.87
C THR A 83 17.68 -14.57 43.59
N SER A 84 17.39 -13.44 42.95
CA SER A 84 16.67 -12.31 43.54
C SER A 84 15.45 -11.89 42.72
N ARG A 85 14.58 -11.10 43.36
CA ARG A 85 13.37 -10.51 42.76
C ARG A 85 13.72 -9.81 41.44
N THR A 86 13.23 -10.37 40.34
CA THR A 86 13.49 -9.86 38.99
C THR A 86 12.40 -8.87 38.61
N ILE A 87 12.81 -7.68 38.18
CA ILE A 87 11.92 -6.57 37.84
C ILE A 87 12.26 -6.07 36.43
N ILE A 88 11.25 -5.98 35.58
CA ILE A 88 11.33 -5.37 34.26
C ILE A 88 10.34 -4.21 34.22
N ARG A 89 10.82 -3.06 33.77
CA ARG A 89 10.02 -1.85 33.61
C ARG A 89 10.15 -1.33 32.19
N ALA A 90 9.02 -0.95 31.60
CA ALA A 90 9.00 -0.29 30.30
C ALA A 90 7.91 0.78 30.27
N TYR A 91 8.08 1.81 29.45
CA TYR A 91 7.02 2.79 29.24
C TYR A 91 5.87 2.21 28.43
N LEU A 92 4.66 2.46 28.91
CA LEU A 92 3.41 2.02 28.30
C LEU A 92 2.79 3.17 27.51
N PRO A 93 2.08 2.86 26.42
CA PRO A 93 1.41 3.87 25.63
C PRO A 93 0.20 4.44 26.39
N LYS A 94 -0.08 5.73 26.18
CA LYS A 94 -1.26 6.42 26.73
C LYS A 94 -2.01 7.15 25.62
N ASN A 95 -3.31 7.36 25.83
CA ASN A 95 -4.11 8.18 24.92
C ASN A 95 -3.69 9.64 25.02
N ASN A 96 -3.66 10.33 23.88
CA ASN A 96 -3.50 11.77 23.81
C ASN A 96 -4.24 12.33 22.57
N VAL A 97 -4.00 13.61 22.25
CA VAL A 97 -4.68 14.29 21.13
C VAL A 97 -4.41 13.63 19.77
N ARG A 98 -3.25 12.99 19.60
CA ARG A 98 -2.83 12.38 18.33
C ARG A 98 -2.81 10.85 18.31
N GLN A 99 -2.79 10.18 19.45
CA GLN A 99 -2.76 8.72 19.51
C GLN A 99 -3.89 8.14 20.36
N GLU A 100 -4.52 7.11 19.82
CA GLU A 100 -5.55 6.30 20.45
C GLU A 100 -5.03 4.88 20.64
N ILE A 101 -5.13 4.37 21.87
CA ILE A 101 -4.65 3.06 22.31
C ILE A 101 -5.84 2.24 22.78
N THR A 102 -6.07 1.11 22.12
CA THR A 102 -7.16 0.17 22.45
C THR A 102 -6.62 -1.24 22.65
N SER A 103 -7.49 -2.14 23.11
CA SER A 103 -7.21 -3.59 23.18
C SER A 103 -5.93 -3.94 23.96
N GLN A 104 -5.65 -3.20 25.05
CA GLN A 104 -4.49 -3.44 25.89
C GLN A 104 -4.65 -4.77 26.64
N LYS A 105 -3.75 -5.72 26.39
CA LYS A 105 -3.76 -7.04 27.01
C LYS A 105 -2.35 -7.48 27.34
N SER A 106 -2.14 -7.89 28.59
CA SER A 106 -0.91 -8.54 29.03
C SER A 106 -1.15 -10.04 29.14
N THR A 107 -0.39 -10.83 28.39
CA THR A 107 -0.28 -12.28 28.56
C THR A 107 0.94 -12.57 29.41
N LEU A 108 0.71 -13.16 30.57
CA LEU A 108 1.71 -13.35 31.64
C LEU A 108 1.79 -14.83 32.01
N ALA A 109 2.99 -15.30 32.36
CA ALA A 109 3.11 -16.56 33.09
C ALA A 109 2.47 -16.42 34.48
N PRO A 110 1.95 -17.51 35.09
CA PRO A 110 1.29 -17.47 36.41
C PRO A 110 2.18 -16.88 37.53
N THR A 111 3.48 -16.94 37.33
CA THR A 111 4.54 -16.51 38.26
C THR A 111 4.82 -15.00 38.19
N ILE A 112 4.28 -14.29 37.20
CA ILE A 112 4.59 -12.89 36.92
C ILE A 112 3.42 -11.99 37.33
N LYS A 113 3.71 -11.02 38.19
CA LYS A 113 2.77 -9.96 38.54
C LYS A 113 3.00 -8.74 37.65
N PHE A 114 1.92 -8.19 37.10
CA PHE A 114 1.94 -6.94 36.35
C PHE A 114 1.25 -5.83 37.14
N SER A 115 1.89 -4.67 37.18
CA SER A 115 1.29 -3.43 37.67
C SER A 115 1.67 -2.29 36.74
N SER A 116 0.82 -1.27 36.66
CA SER A 116 1.14 -0.03 35.96
C SER A 116 1.00 1.15 36.93
N TYR A 117 1.88 2.13 36.82
CA TYR A 117 1.87 3.32 37.66
C TYR A 117 2.24 4.56 36.87
N ALA A 118 1.76 5.72 37.33
CA ALA A 118 2.14 7.01 36.77
C ALA A 118 3.56 7.38 37.22
N ASP A 119 4.40 7.76 36.26
CA ASP A 119 5.78 8.20 36.47
C ASP A 119 5.91 9.63 35.93
N GLY A 120 5.51 10.61 36.76
CA GLY A 120 5.31 11.99 36.33
C GLY A 120 4.23 12.09 35.25
N THR A 121 4.61 12.56 34.06
CA THR A 121 3.70 12.60 32.89
C THR A 121 3.65 11.28 32.12
N ASN A 122 4.48 10.31 32.46
CA ASN A 122 4.61 9.04 31.74
C ASN A 122 3.81 7.93 32.43
N LEU A 123 3.55 6.85 31.69
CA LEU A 123 2.95 5.63 32.25
C LEU A 123 3.98 4.52 32.18
N ARG A 124 4.24 3.84 33.29
CA ARG A 124 5.23 2.76 33.35
C ARG A 124 4.58 1.44 33.74
N GLY A 125 4.91 0.40 33.00
CA GLY A 125 4.59 -0.99 33.31
C GLY A 125 5.68 -1.60 34.15
N ASN A 126 5.29 -2.46 35.09
CA ASN A 126 6.18 -3.15 36.00
C ASN A 126 5.81 -4.63 36.07
N TRP A 127 6.68 -5.46 35.52
CA TRP A 127 6.57 -6.92 35.59
C TRP A 127 7.56 -7.43 36.63
N THR A 128 7.04 -8.19 37.58
CA THR A 128 7.83 -8.69 38.69
C THR A 128 7.62 -10.18 38.88
N THR A 129 8.71 -10.90 39.09
CA THR A 129 8.73 -12.32 39.43
C THR A 129 9.71 -12.58 40.57
N GLU A 130 9.36 -13.55 41.42
CA GLU A 130 10.16 -14.02 42.55
C GLU A 130 10.64 -15.47 42.33
N VAL A 131 10.37 -16.04 41.15
CA VAL A 131 10.82 -17.38 40.80
C VAL A 131 12.30 -17.33 40.42
N ASN A 132 13.09 -18.22 41.01
CA ASN A 132 14.53 -18.25 40.80
C ASN A 132 14.92 -19.19 39.64
N ASN A 133 15.95 -18.80 38.88
CA ASN A 133 16.59 -19.60 37.83
C ASN A 133 15.61 -20.20 36.79
N SER A 134 14.58 -19.44 36.41
CA SER A 134 13.56 -19.82 35.42
C SER A 134 13.67 -18.94 34.19
N TYR A 135 13.37 -19.52 33.01
CA TYR A 135 13.17 -18.75 31.79
C TYR A 135 11.72 -18.32 31.71
N GLU A 136 11.52 -17.01 31.66
CA GLU A 136 10.20 -16.40 31.69
C GLU A 136 9.99 -15.55 30.43
N SER A 137 8.73 -15.42 30.02
CA SER A 137 8.35 -14.55 28.92
C SER A 137 7.13 -13.71 29.25
N VAL A 138 7.16 -12.46 28.81
CA VAL A 138 6.06 -11.51 28.97
C VAL A 138 5.68 -10.99 27.60
N SER A 139 4.38 -10.99 27.32
CA SER A 139 3.82 -10.38 26.11
C SER A 139 2.80 -9.32 26.48
N TYR A 140 3.06 -8.06 26.13
CA TYR A 140 2.11 -6.96 26.33
C TYR A 140 1.70 -6.41 24.97
N SER A 141 0.42 -6.48 24.64
CA SER A 141 -0.13 -6.16 23.33
C SER A 141 -1.16 -5.04 23.39
N PHE A 142 -1.17 -4.18 22.38
CA PHE A 142 -2.15 -3.09 22.23
C PHE A 142 -2.32 -2.73 20.75
N SER A 143 -3.45 -2.11 20.42
CA SER A 143 -3.69 -1.51 19.12
C SER A 143 -3.45 0.00 19.21
N PHE A 144 -2.72 0.54 18.25
CA PHE A 144 -2.40 1.96 18.13
C PHE A 144 -3.01 2.52 16.85
N ARG A 145 -3.71 3.64 16.97
CA ARG A 145 -4.08 4.51 15.85
C ARG A 145 -3.47 5.89 16.09
N GLY A 146 -2.68 6.37 15.13
CA GLY A 146 -2.02 7.66 15.22
C GLY A 146 -2.52 8.64 14.16
N LYS A 147 -2.43 9.93 14.48
CA LYS A 147 -2.66 11.04 13.57
C LYS A 147 -1.35 11.79 13.34
N GLU A 148 -1.13 12.19 12.10
CA GLU A 148 -0.03 13.08 11.77
C GLU A 148 -0.26 14.48 12.36
N GLN A 149 0.83 15.16 12.70
CA GLN A 149 0.78 16.49 13.30
C GLN A 149 1.77 17.42 12.60
N PHE A 150 1.26 18.51 12.05
CA PHE A 150 2.05 19.60 11.47
C PHE A 150 1.96 20.82 12.37
N PHE A 151 3.08 21.52 12.53
CA PHE A 151 3.17 22.72 13.35
C PHE A 151 3.56 23.91 12.47
N GLY A 152 2.70 24.93 12.41
CA GLY A 152 3.03 26.20 11.76
C GLY A 152 3.97 27.01 12.65
N LEU A 153 5.19 27.29 12.18
CA LEU A 153 6.15 28.11 12.91
C LEU A 153 6.07 29.58 12.47
N PRO A 154 5.87 30.54 13.40
CA PRO A 154 6.02 31.96 13.11
C PRO A 154 7.50 32.32 12.92
N GLU A 155 7.78 33.48 12.34
CA GLU A 155 9.18 33.92 12.14
C GLU A 155 9.90 34.18 13.47
N ASN A 156 9.26 34.88 14.41
CA ASN A 156 9.80 35.19 15.73
C ASN A 156 8.94 34.56 16.83
N PHE A 157 9.57 34.10 17.90
CA PHE A 157 8.93 33.41 19.01
C PHE A 157 8.68 34.36 20.18
N ARG A 158 7.64 34.05 20.96
CA ARG A 158 7.36 34.77 22.20
C ARG A 158 8.43 34.45 23.25
N PRO A 159 8.72 35.40 24.16
CA PRO A 159 9.60 35.13 25.29
C PRO A 159 9.16 33.92 26.10
N VAL A 160 10.14 33.16 26.59
CA VAL A 160 9.90 31.96 27.39
C VAL A 160 9.16 32.31 28.68
N ARG A 161 8.08 31.56 28.96
CA ARG A 161 7.29 31.71 30.19
C ARG A 161 8.09 31.21 31.41
N LYS A 162 7.84 31.80 32.59
CA LYS A 162 8.38 31.30 33.88
C LYS A 162 7.95 29.84 34.09
N GLY A 163 8.83 29.01 34.67
CA GLY A 163 8.57 27.58 34.90
C GLY A 163 9.16 26.63 33.85
N MET A 164 9.90 27.17 32.87
CA MET A 164 10.58 26.40 31.81
C MET A 164 12.07 26.18 32.08
N GLU A 165 12.57 26.58 33.26
CA GLU A 165 13.99 26.58 33.60
C GLU A 165 14.61 25.17 33.49
N GLN A 166 13.85 24.14 33.87
CA GLN A 166 14.28 22.73 33.73
C GLN A 166 14.51 22.30 32.29
N TYR A 167 13.86 22.95 31.32
CA TYR A 167 13.98 22.65 29.90
C TYR A 167 15.01 23.52 29.19
N LEU A 168 15.66 24.43 29.91
CA LEU A 168 16.79 25.26 29.46
C LEU A 168 18.12 24.74 30.02
N GLY A 169 18.11 24.12 31.20
CA GLY A 169 19.31 23.63 31.88
C GLY A 169 19.99 22.43 31.21
N ALA A 170 21.25 22.23 31.59
CA ALA A 170 22.03 21.05 31.23
C ALA A 170 21.55 19.81 32.01
N THR A 171 21.71 18.62 31.40
CA THR A 171 21.55 17.33 32.06
C THR A 171 22.78 16.46 31.78
N LYS A 172 22.87 15.28 32.41
CA LYS A 172 24.00 14.35 32.26
C LYS A 172 24.38 14.08 30.80
N ASN A 173 23.40 13.92 29.90
CA ASN A 173 23.65 13.62 28.48
C ASN A 173 23.32 14.79 27.53
N ILE A 174 22.95 15.96 28.07
CA ILE A 174 22.61 17.16 27.30
C ILE A 174 23.45 18.32 27.87
N GLN A 175 24.70 18.39 27.45
CA GLN A 175 25.71 19.31 28.00
C GLN A 175 25.60 20.73 27.42
N VAL A 176 24.53 21.45 27.74
CA VAL A 176 24.20 22.80 27.22
C VAL A 176 25.34 23.82 27.35
N ASN A 177 26.15 23.71 28.41
CA ASN A 177 27.22 24.65 28.74
C ASN A 177 28.61 24.21 28.26
N ALA A 178 28.72 23.10 27.52
CA ALA A 178 30.01 22.68 26.96
C ALA A 178 30.44 23.67 25.87
N GLU A 179 31.70 24.14 25.92
CA GLU A 179 32.20 25.17 25.00
C GLU A 179 31.98 24.82 23.51
N PRO A 180 32.22 23.57 23.04
CA PRO A 180 31.97 23.22 21.64
C PRO A 180 30.49 23.36 21.21
N ILE A 181 29.56 23.05 22.12
CA ILE A 181 28.12 23.21 21.88
C ILE A 181 27.74 24.69 21.87
N ALA A 182 28.27 25.46 22.82
CA ALA A 182 28.02 26.89 22.94
C ALA A 182 28.53 27.68 21.72
N GLU A 183 29.74 27.36 21.26
CA GLU A 183 30.38 27.98 20.11
C GLU A 183 29.60 27.67 18.82
N LEU A 184 29.26 26.39 18.59
CA LEU A 184 28.45 25.99 17.44
C LEU A 184 27.07 26.67 17.43
N ALA A 185 26.38 26.68 18.56
CA ALA A 185 25.06 27.30 18.68
C ALA A 185 25.11 28.80 18.34
N ARG A 186 26.09 29.54 18.88
CA ARG A 186 26.30 30.96 18.59
C ARG A 186 26.64 31.18 17.11
N HIS A 187 27.51 30.34 16.54
CA HIS A 187 27.89 30.43 15.14
C HIS A 187 26.69 30.25 14.20
N LEU A 188 25.87 29.22 14.42
CA LEU A 188 24.67 28.98 13.60
C LEU A 188 23.64 30.11 13.73
N LYS A 189 23.51 30.72 14.92
CA LYS A 189 22.61 31.87 15.14
C LYS A 189 23.06 33.13 14.37
N GLN A 190 24.35 33.39 14.23
CA GLN A 190 24.87 34.58 13.55
C GLN A 190 24.44 34.67 12.08
N SER A 191 24.22 33.53 11.42
CA SER A 191 23.78 33.46 10.02
C SER A 191 22.27 33.61 9.82
N THR A 192 21.50 33.88 10.88
CA THR A 192 20.03 33.87 10.85
C THR A 192 19.45 35.19 11.37
N ARG A 193 18.27 35.57 10.87
CA ARG A 193 17.58 36.82 11.22
C ARG A 193 16.37 36.59 12.11
N THR A 194 15.73 35.43 12.00
CA THR A 194 14.51 35.07 12.74
C THR A 194 14.73 33.84 13.62
N ASP A 195 13.89 33.67 14.63
CA ASP A 195 14.00 32.49 15.52
C ASP A 195 13.70 31.20 14.75
N LYS A 196 12.78 31.23 13.80
CA LYS A 196 12.50 30.11 12.89
C LYS A 196 13.71 29.75 12.04
N GLU A 197 14.37 30.73 11.43
CA GLU A 197 15.61 30.50 10.69
C GLU A 197 16.70 29.89 11.60
N THR A 198 16.78 30.36 12.85
CA THR A 198 17.69 29.78 13.86
C THR A 198 17.40 28.30 14.07
N ILE A 199 16.15 27.92 14.37
CA ILE A 199 15.77 26.51 14.59
C ILE A 199 15.99 25.68 13.31
N GLN A 200 15.73 26.23 12.12
CA GLN A 200 16.02 25.59 10.85
C GLN A 200 17.52 25.30 10.68
N ALA A 201 18.38 26.27 11.00
CA ALA A 201 19.83 26.10 10.92
C ALA A 201 20.34 25.02 11.90
N LEU A 202 19.86 25.04 13.16
CA LEU A 202 20.20 24.00 14.14
C LEU A 202 19.76 22.62 13.67
N PHE A 203 18.51 22.50 13.20
CA PHE A 203 17.96 21.25 12.71
C PHE A 203 18.72 20.73 11.49
N ALA A 204 18.98 21.59 10.51
CA ALA A 204 19.69 21.24 9.28
C ALA A 204 21.11 20.74 9.57
N TYR A 205 21.82 21.41 10.47
CA TYR A 205 23.16 20.96 10.91
C TYR A 205 23.12 19.56 11.50
N VAL A 206 22.22 19.32 12.48
CA VAL A 206 22.11 18.01 13.14
C VAL A 206 21.60 16.92 12.18
N HIS A 207 20.73 17.27 11.23
CA HIS A 207 20.23 16.34 10.23
C HIS A 207 21.35 15.86 9.30
N GLN A 208 22.26 16.74 8.90
CA GLN A 208 23.41 16.43 8.03
C GLN A 208 24.46 15.51 8.67
N ILE A 209 24.50 15.41 10.00
CA ILE A 209 25.39 14.45 10.68
C ILE A 209 25.04 13.02 10.23
N PRO A 210 25.98 12.23 9.69
CA PRO A 210 25.74 10.84 9.31
C PRO A 210 25.07 10.02 10.42
N SER A 211 24.13 9.15 10.02
CA SER A 211 23.54 8.18 10.95
C SER A 211 24.42 6.94 11.04
N ALA A 212 24.70 6.51 12.28
CA ALA A 212 25.39 5.26 12.55
C ALA A 212 24.61 4.45 13.62
N PRO A 213 24.54 3.11 13.50
CA PRO A 213 23.94 2.24 14.51
C PRO A 213 24.88 2.09 15.72
N ILE A 214 25.06 3.19 16.46
CA ILE A 214 25.91 3.23 17.64
C ILE A 214 25.19 2.55 18.80
N ILE A 215 25.72 1.40 19.23
CA ILE A 215 25.18 0.60 20.35
C ILE A 215 25.46 1.30 21.69
N THR A 216 26.51 2.12 21.76
CA THR A 216 26.88 2.86 22.97
C THR A 216 26.03 4.12 23.14
N LEU A 217 25.74 4.46 24.40
CA LEU A 217 25.07 5.70 24.74
C LEU A 217 25.90 6.88 24.20
N THR A 218 25.28 7.69 23.34
CA THR A 218 25.90 8.89 22.76
C THR A 218 25.19 10.11 23.33
N ASP A 219 25.90 10.92 24.09
CA ASP A 219 25.42 12.20 24.63
C ASP A 219 25.54 13.33 23.59
N ALA A 220 25.10 14.54 23.94
CA ALA A 220 25.11 15.68 23.03
C ALA A 220 26.53 16.04 22.56
N LEU A 221 27.50 16.08 23.48
CA LEU A 221 28.88 16.42 23.15
C LEU A 221 29.54 15.33 22.28
N GLY A 222 29.37 14.05 22.63
CA GLY A 222 29.89 12.94 21.85
C GLY A 222 29.28 12.87 20.44
N ALA A 223 28.01 13.24 20.27
CA ALA A 223 27.38 13.35 18.95
C ALA A 223 28.01 14.46 18.09
N LEU A 224 28.41 15.58 18.71
CA LEU A 224 29.08 16.67 18.02
C LEU A 224 30.52 16.30 17.63
N GLU A 225 31.29 15.73 18.55
CA GLU A 225 32.71 15.40 18.35
C GLU A 225 32.92 14.29 17.31
N ARG A 226 32.10 13.22 17.36
CA ARG A 226 32.25 12.08 16.46
C ARG A 226 31.80 12.37 15.03
N ARG A 227 30.95 13.40 14.84
CA ARG A 227 30.29 13.69 13.56
C ARG A 227 29.52 12.49 12.98
N GLU A 228 29.03 11.61 13.85
CA GLU A 228 28.10 10.52 13.55
C GLU A 228 27.25 10.25 14.79
N ALA A 229 25.95 9.98 14.61
CA ALA A 229 25.04 9.79 15.75
C ALA A 229 23.80 8.95 15.42
N SER A 230 23.31 8.22 16.43
CA SER A 230 21.99 7.58 16.44
C SER A 230 20.87 8.58 16.74
N CYS A 231 19.60 8.14 16.71
CA CYS A 231 18.43 8.99 17.06
C CYS A 231 18.59 9.71 18.40
N ASN A 232 19.12 9.02 19.42
CA ASN A 232 19.37 9.59 20.75
C ASN A 232 20.43 10.69 20.70
N GLY A 233 21.58 10.44 20.07
CA GLY A 233 22.67 11.41 19.99
C GLY A 233 22.26 12.67 19.23
N LYS A 234 21.59 12.51 18.07
CA LYS A 234 21.05 13.64 17.30
C LYS A 234 20.02 14.45 18.11
N SER A 235 19.09 13.78 18.78
CA SER A 235 18.07 14.47 19.58
C SER A 235 18.67 15.23 20.77
N ARG A 236 19.66 14.64 21.44
CA ARG A 236 20.38 15.29 22.54
C ARG A 236 21.17 16.51 22.07
N LEU A 237 21.86 16.41 20.93
CA LEU A 237 22.59 17.52 20.35
C LEU A 237 21.64 18.66 19.95
N LEU A 238 20.54 18.36 19.26
CA LEU A 238 19.55 19.37 18.88
C LEU A 238 18.96 20.05 20.12
N ALA A 239 18.61 19.28 21.15
CA ALA A 239 18.14 19.83 22.42
C ALA A 239 19.20 20.71 23.10
N ALA A 240 20.48 20.29 23.11
CA ALA A 240 21.56 21.06 23.72
C ALA A 240 21.78 22.42 23.03
N LEU A 241 21.81 22.42 21.69
CA LEU A 241 21.95 23.64 20.88
C LEU A 241 20.76 24.58 21.09
N ALA A 242 19.53 24.06 21.05
CA ALA A 242 18.33 24.85 21.27
C ALA A 242 18.30 25.49 22.67
N ARG A 243 18.60 24.69 23.70
CA ARG A 243 18.69 25.14 25.10
C ARG A 243 19.73 26.24 25.30
N HIS A 244 20.89 26.11 24.65
CA HIS A 244 21.97 27.10 24.75
C HIS A 244 21.54 28.47 24.22
N LEU A 245 20.70 28.50 23.17
CA LEU A 245 20.17 29.73 22.60
C LEU A 245 18.93 30.28 23.32
N GLY A 246 18.51 29.65 24.42
CA GLY A 246 17.36 30.07 25.21
C GLY A 246 16.03 29.47 24.76
N TYR A 247 16.03 28.47 23.88
CA TYR A 247 14.81 27.76 23.48
C TYR A 247 14.60 26.52 24.37
N PRO A 248 13.50 26.45 25.15
CA PRO A 248 13.26 25.29 26.00
C PRO A 248 13.05 24.04 25.15
N ALA A 249 13.84 23.00 25.40
CA ALA A 249 13.77 21.77 24.62
C ALA A 249 13.73 20.54 25.53
N ARG A 250 13.10 19.46 25.07
CA ARG A 250 13.03 18.19 25.78
C ARG A 250 13.13 17.02 24.81
N ILE A 251 13.52 15.87 25.35
CA ILE A 251 13.53 14.61 24.61
C ILE A 251 12.17 13.94 24.76
N LYS A 252 11.71 13.33 23.68
CA LYS A 252 10.55 12.45 23.67
C LYS A 252 10.95 11.13 23.01
N GLY A 253 10.42 10.04 23.52
CA GLY A 253 10.79 8.71 23.08
C GLY A 253 9.61 7.79 22.84
N GLY A 254 9.83 6.82 21.98
CA GLY A 254 8.77 6.04 21.39
C GLY A 254 9.25 4.97 20.42
N ILE A 255 8.37 4.59 19.49
CA ILE A 255 8.65 3.60 18.44
C ILE A 255 8.07 4.10 17.12
N VAL A 256 8.89 4.13 16.06
CA VAL A 256 8.39 4.34 14.69
C VAL A 256 7.77 3.04 14.18
N LEU A 257 6.47 3.02 13.96
CA LEU A 257 5.74 1.81 13.61
C LEU A 257 5.83 1.51 12.10
N LYS A 258 6.23 0.29 11.80
CA LYS A 258 6.28 -0.30 10.46
C LYS A 258 6.11 -1.81 10.63
N GLU A 259 5.43 -2.48 9.70
CA GLU A 259 5.31 -3.95 9.70
C GLU A 259 6.72 -4.57 9.82
N SER A 260 7.05 -5.08 10.99
CA SER A 260 8.39 -5.56 11.31
C SER A 260 8.41 -6.23 12.67
N ASN A 261 9.40 -7.11 12.86
CA ASN A 261 9.87 -7.49 14.18
C ASN A 261 11.22 -6.82 14.41
N LYS A 262 11.30 -5.89 15.38
CA LYS A 262 12.50 -5.07 15.60
C LYS A 262 12.78 -4.83 17.08
N ARG A 263 14.00 -4.40 17.37
CA ARG A 263 14.46 -4.08 18.74
C ARG A 263 14.68 -2.58 18.98
N THR A 264 14.63 -1.77 17.93
CA THR A 264 14.99 -0.36 17.98
C THR A 264 13.82 0.49 18.47
N SER A 265 14.04 1.27 19.53
CA SER A 265 13.21 2.42 19.87
C SER A 265 13.63 3.65 19.05
N HIS A 266 12.89 4.74 19.21
CA HIS A 266 13.20 6.01 18.57
C HIS A 266 13.07 7.16 19.56
N ALA A 267 13.88 8.19 19.36
CA ALA A 267 13.84 9.43 20.14
C ALA A 267 13.91 10.62 19.20
N TRP A 268 13.20 11.69 19.57
CA TRP A 268 13.18 12.96 18.86
C TRP A 268 13.16 14.11 19.87
N THR A 269 13.35 15.33 19.38
CA THR A 269 13.37 16.55 20.19
C THR A 269 12.02 17.25 20.09
N GLU A 270 11.51 17.76 21.21
CA GLU A 270 10.46 18.77 21.19
C GLU A 270 11.03 20.11 21.68
N ILE A 271 10.74 21.19 20.96
CA ILE A 271 11.11 22.55 21.35
C ILE A 271 9.82 23.31 21.66
N PHE A 272 9.80 24.01 22.80
CA PHE A 272 8.66 24.81 23.22
C PHE A 272 8.67 26.14 22.44
N ILE A 273 7.67 26.32 21.57
CA ILE A 273 7.56 27.48 20.71
C ILE A 273 6.20 28.13 20.98
N ASN A 274 6.24 29.37 21.48
CA ASN A 274 5.09 30.10 22.00
C ASN A 274 4.37 29.36 23.13
N ASP A 275 3.41 28.49 22.77
CA ASP A 275 2.48 27.83 23.68
C ASP A 275 2.45 26.31 23.46
N ASP A 276 3.17 25.81 22.44
CA ASP A 276 3.12 24.42 22.00
C ASP A 276 4.50 23.76 22.04
N TRP A 277 4.51 22.45 22.36
CA TRP A 277 5.67 21.60 22.17
C TRP A 277 5.70 21.11 20.73
N VAL A 278 6.63 21.65 19.94
CA VAL A 278 6.77 21.33 18.52
C VAL A 278 7.80 20.23 18.33
N SER A 279 7.45 19.17 17.60
CA SER A 279 8.32 18.01 17.36
C SER A 279 9.31 18.23 16.22
N PHE A 280 10.55 17.78 16.42
CA PHE A 280 11.65 17.80 15.48
C PHE A 280 12.41 16.46 15.53
N ASP A 281 12.38 15.72 14.42
CA ASP A 281 13.15 14.49 14.22
C ASP A 281 14.27 14.72 13.22
N ALA A 282 15.46 15.04 13.74
CA ALA A 282 16.65 15.26 12.92
C ALA A 282 17.23 13.96 12.33
N LEU A 283 16.83 12.77 12.81
CA LEU A 283 17.27 11.53 12.16
C LEU A 283 16.53 11.34 10.84
N ASN A 284 15.19 11.43 10.87
CA ASN A 284 14.34 11.16 9.71
C ASN A 284 13.99 12.41 8.89
N GLY A 285 14.50 13.58 9.25
CA GLY A 285 14.31 14.81 8.50
C GLY A 285 12.91 15.43 8.68
N HIS A 286 12.22 15.15 9.78
CA HIS A 286 10.92 15.76 10.06
C HIS A 286 11.09 17.05 10.87
N PHE A 287 10.98 18.18 10.18
CA PHE A 287 11.02 19.52 10.76
C PHE A 287 9.59 20.00 11.07
N ALA A 288 9.29 20.31 12.33
CA ALA A 288 7.96 20.76 12.76
C ALA A 288 6.81 19.86 12.29
N TYR A 289 7.09 18.55 12.23
CA TYR A 289 6.21 17.52 11.71
C TYR A 289 6.43 16.21 12.46
N LEU A 290 5.34 15.51 12.80
CA LEU A 290 5.38 14.19 13.39
C LEU A 290 4.42 13.26 12.63
N PRO A 291 4.93 12.23 11.94
CA PRO A 291 4.10 11.31 11.16
C PRO A 291 3.11 10.50 12.01
N ALA A 292 2.03 10.03 11.39
CA ALA A 292 0.98 9.25 12.06
C ALA A 292 1.49 7.93 12.70
N ASN A 293 2.52 7.32 12.13
CA ASN A 293 3.07 6.04 12.60
C ASN A 293 4.06 6.17 13.77
N TYR A 294 4.26 7.37 14.34
CA TYR A 294 5.13 7.55 15.50
C TYR A 294 4.33 7.29 16.78
N LEU A 295 4.64 6.21 17.48
CA LEU A 295 4.07 5.92 18.80
C LEU A 295 4.85 6.65 19.88
N GLU A 296 4.17 7.48 20.68
CA GLU A 296 4.78 8.17 21.82
C GLU A 296 4.61 7.35 23.09
N LEU A 297 5.71 7.19 23.85
CA LEU A 297 5.71 6.40 25.07
C LEU A 297 6.14 7.21 26.29
N TYR A 298 7.12 8.10 26.14
CA TYR A 298 7.63 8.87 27.28
C TYR A 298 8.19 10.23 26.89
N ILE A 299 8.22 11.11 27.89
CA ILE A 299 8.88 12.41 27.87
C ILE A 299 10.06 12.32 28.85
N GLY A 300 11.25 12.73 28.42
CA GLY A 300 12.48 12.66 29.20
C GLY A 300 13.61 11.94 28.46
N ASP A 301 14.83 12.09 28.96
CA ASP A 301 16.04 11.45 28.42
C ASP A 301 16.37 10.16 29.18
N GLU A 302 15.42 9.23 29.16
CA GLU A 302 15.50 7.95 29.88
C GLU A 302 15.48 6.76 28.92
N PHE A 303 15.94 5.61 29.41
CA PHE A 303 15.84 4.36 28.64
C PHE A 303 14.40 3.85 28.62
N LEU A 304 13.95 3.43 27.43
CA LEU A 304 12.60 2.91 27.23
C LEU A 304 12.31 1.68 28.10
N ILE A 305 13.31 0.82 28.27
CA ILE A 305 13.27 -0.40 29.08
C ILE A 305 14.37 -0.33 30.14
N THR A 306 14.03 -0.70 31.37
CA THR A 306 14.99 -0.92 32.45
C THR A 306 14.68 -2.27 33.10
N HIS A 307 15.71 -3.01 33.50
CA HIS A 307 15.55 -4.31 34.14
C HIS A 307 16.53 -4.48 35.29
N THR A 308 16.33 -5.51 36.12
CA THR A 308 17.29 -5.90 37.15
C THR A 308 18.67 -6.12 36.50
N PRO A 309 19.75 -5.48 37.00
CA PRO A 309 21.09 -5.66 36.46
C PRO A 309 21.55 -7.12 36.54
N GLY A 310 22.36 -7.56 35.58
CA GLY A 310 23.00 -8.88 35.59
C GLY A 310 22.16 -10.04 35.04
N ILE A 311 20.86 -9.84 34.78
CA ILE A 311 20.02 -10.88 34.19
C ILE A 311 20.26 -11.00 32.68
N GLN A 312 20.06 -12.21 32.13
CA GLN A 312 19.94 -12.38 30.68
C GLN A 312 18.57 -11.84 30.26
N PHE A 313 18.57 -10.78 29.45
CA PHE A 313 17.37 -10.10 29.00
C PHE A 313 17.42 -9.91 27.48
N ASP A 314 16.39 -10.39 26.80
CA ASP A 314 16.16 -10.19 25.38
C ASP A 314 14.76 -9.61 25.13
N TYR A 315 14.63 -8.79 24.10
CA TYR A 315 13.36 -8.14 23.80
C TYR A 315 13.15 -7.91 22.31
N SER A 316 11.88 -7.80 21.94
CA SER A 316 11.46 -7.41 20.60
C SER A 316 10.11 -6.71 20.61
N TYR A 317 9.90 -5.89 19.58
CA TYR A 317 8.64 -5.26 19.25
C TYR A 317 8.11 -5.91 17.98
N GLU A 318 7.05 -6.69 18.12
CA GLU A 318 6.30 -7.23 16.98
C GLU A 318 5.23 -6.22 16.59
N ILE A 319 5.36 -5.67 15.39
CA ILE A 319 4.49 -4.63 14.87
C ILE A 319 3.81 -5.17 13.62
N SER A 320 2.49 -5.26 13.66
CA SER A 320 1.67 -5.64 12.52
C SER A 320 0.67 -4.54 12.20
N LYS A 321 0.77 -3.99 11.00
CA LYS A 321 -0.17 -3.05 10.41
C LYS A 321 -1.47 -3.80 10.11
N GLN A 322 -2.53 -3.37 10.77
CA GLN A 322 -3.87 -3.85 10.54
C GLN A 322 -4.60 -2.84 9.65
N GLU A 323 -5.15 -3.33 8.54
CA GLU A 323 -6.15 -2.57 7.82
C GLU A 323 -7.45 -2.61 8.62
N PHE A 324 -7.72 -1.55 9.36
CA PHE A 324 -8.96 -1.41 10.09
C PHE A 324 -10.01 -0.81 9.16
N LEU A 325 -11.12 -1.52 8.98
CA LEU A 325 -12.33 -0.96 8.42
C LEU A 325 -13.18 -0.45 9.59
N PRO A 326 -13.33 0.87 9.79
CA PRO A 326 -14.09 1.43 10.91
C PRO A 326 -15.53 0.93 11.01
N MET A 327 -16.09 0.55 9.85
CA MET A 327 -17.42 -0.03 9.68
C MET A 327 -17.60 -1.41 10.35
N LEU A 328 -16.51 -2.16 10.57
CA LEU A 328 -16.54 -3.52 11.12
C LEU A 328 -16.16 -3.56 12.60
N ASN A 329 -16.42 -2.47 13.32
CA ASN A 329 -16.16 -2.38 14.76
C ASN A 329 -16.84 -3.55 15.49
N GLU A 330 -16.05 -4.35 16.22
CA GLU A 330 -16.49 -5.58 16.88
C GLU A 330 -17.55 -5.34 17.97
N ASN A 331 -17.72 -4.08 18.39
CA ASN A 331 -18.68 -3.68 19.43
C ASN A 331 -20.12 -3.47 18.91
N ALA A 332 -20.34 -3.46 17.60
CA ALA A 332 -21.68 -3.34 17.02
C ALA A 332 -22.23 -4.74 16.68
N LYS A 333 -23.35 -5.16 17.30
CA LYS A 333 -24.01 -6.45 17.01
C LYS A 333 -24.32 -6.68 15.51
N GLY A 334 -24.35 -5.63 14.68
CA GLY A 334 -24.50 -5.72 13.22
C GLY A 334 -23.22 -6.07 12.43
N SER A 335 -22.02 -5.89 13.01
CA SER A 335 -20.75 -6.10 12.29
C SER A 335 -20.43 -7.58 12.07
N GLN A 336 -20.81 -8.46 13.01
CA GLN A 336 -20.65 -9.91 12.85
C GLN A 336 -21.44 -10.48 11.67
N GLN A 337 -22.65 -9.98 11.44
CA GLN A 337 -23.49 -10.41 10.31
C GLN A 337 -22.92 -9.91 8.96
N LEU A 338 -22.38 -8.69 8.90
CA LEU A 338 -21.66 -8.18 7.71
C LEU A 338 -20.42 -8.98 7.37
N THR A 339 -19.64 -9.40 8.37
CA THR A 339 -18.44 -10.23 8.15
C THR A 339 -18.76 -11.64 7.67
N ALA A 340 -19.93 -12.19 8.00
CA ALA A 340 -20.33 -13.54 7.57
C ALA A 340 -20.68 -13.61 6.07
N PHE A 341 -21.23 -12.54 5.51
CA PHE A 341 -21.62 -12.45 4.09
C PHE A 341 -20.66 -11.63 3.23
N SER A 342 -19.53 -11.19 3.78
CA SER A 342 -18.45 -10.52 3.04
C SER A 342 -17.21 -11.39 3.00
N LEU A 343 -16.33 -11.17 2.02
CA LEU A 343 -15.07 -11.91 1.91
C LEU A 343 -14.02 -11.40 2.91
N TRP A 344 -14.34 -10.37 3.70
CA TRP A 344 -13.46 -9.83 4.73
C TRP A 344 -13.09 -10.87 5.79
N GLY A 345 -13.96 -11.84 6.07
CA GLY A 345 -13.66 -12.95 6.97
C GLY A 345 -12.41 -13.74 6.55
N LEU A 346 -12.16 -13.89 5.24
CA LEU A 346 -10.99 -14.59 4.70
C LEU A 346 -9.69 -13.80 4.91
N VAL A 347 -9.77 -12.47 4.82
CA VAL A 347 -8.64 -11.56 5.09
C VAL A 347 -8.36 -11.51 6.59
N LYS A 348 -9.39 -11.38 7.41
CA LYS A 348 -9.29 -11.35 8.88
C LYS A 348 -8.64 -12.61 9.45
N ASN A 349 -8.99 -13.78 8.93
CA ASN A 349 -8.46 -15.06 9.38
C ASN A 349 -7.06 -15.37 8.81
N LYS A 350 -6.42 -14.42 8.10
CA LYS A 350 -5.12 -14.58 7.43
C LYS A 350 -5.05 -15.74 6.43
N SER A 351 -6.19 -16.24 5.94
CA SER A 351 -6.21 -17.36 4.98
C SER A 351 -5.78 -16.91 3.58
N ILE A 352 -6.13 -15.68 3.20
CA ILE A 352 -5.77 -15.08 1.90
C ILE A 352 -5.34 -13.63 2.14
N SER A 353 -4.21 -13.22 1.55
CA SER A 353 -3.79 -11.81 1.53
C SER A 353 -4.82 -10.94 0.80
N LYS A 354 -5.08 -9.73 1.30
CA LYS A 354 -5.97 -8.75 0.65
C LYS A 354 -5.62 -8.56 -0.83
N ASN A 355 -4.34 -8.40 -1.16
CA ASN A 355 -3.91 -8.19 -2.54
C ASN A 355 -4.28 -9.38 -3.43
N ASN A 356 -4.07 -10.60 -2.95
CA ASN A 356 -4.40 -11.80 -3.73
C ASN A 356 -5.91 -11.95 -3.90
N LEU A 357 -6.69 -11.64 -2.86
CA LEU A 357 -8.15 -11.64 -2.94
C LEU A 357 -8.65 -10.56 -3.90
N PHE A 358 -8.07 -9.35 -3.87
CA PHE A 358 -8.37 -8.28 -4.80
C PHE A 358 -8.09 -8.70 -6.25
N LEU A 359 -6.90 -9.24 -6.53
CA LEU A 359 -6.54 -9.72 -7.87
C LEU A 359 -7.50 -10.80 -8.37
N LEU A 360 -7.88 -11.74 -7.50
CA LEU A 360 -8.85 -12.79 -7.82
C LEU A 360 -10.23 -12.22 -8.19
N LEU A 361 -10.73 -11.25 -7.42
CA LEU A 361 -12.05 -10.63 -7.64
C LEU A 361 -12.06 -9.63 -8.81
N MET A 362 -10.91 -9.03 -9.14
CA MET A 362 -10.74 -8.13 -10.29
C MET A 362 -10.79 -8.87 -11.64
N LEU A 363 -10.40 -10.13 -11.67
CA LEU A 363 -10.25 -10.90 -12.90
C LEU A 363 -11.57 -11.04 -13.70
N PRO A 364 -12.72 -11.40 -13.08
CA PRO A 364 -14.02 -11.37 -13.76
C PRO A 364 -14.43 -9.98 -14.25
N LEU A 365 -14.13 -8.93 -13.47
CA LEU A 365 -14.48 -7.55 -13.81
C LEU A 365 -13.67 -7.04 -15.01
N GLY A 366 -12.36 -7.28 -15.01
CA GLY A 366 -11.50 -7.00 -16.17
C GLY A 366 -11.96 -7.78 -17.40
N GLY A 367 -12.34 -9.05 -17.23
CA GLY A 367 -12.89 -9.87 -18.30
C GLY A 367 -14.17 -9.28 -18.92
N LEU A 368 -15.08 -8.74 -18.10
CA LEU A 368 -16.28 -8.04 -18.57
C LEU A 368 -15.93 -6.80 -19.39
N ILE A 369 -14.97 -6.00 -18.93
CA ILE A 369 -14.51 -4.80 -19.67
C ILE A 369 -13.94 -5.21 -21.03
N VAL A 370 -13.06 -6.20 -21.08
CA VAL A 370 -12.50 -6.65 -22.37
C VAL A 370 -13.58 -7.25 -23.27
N ALA A 371 -14.57 -7.97 -22.71
CA ALA A 371 -15.71 -8.46 -23.47
C ALA A 371 -16.58 -7.31 -24.03
N LEU A 372 -16.81 -6.25 -23.26
CA LEU A 372 -17.51 -5.03 -23.71
C LEU A 372 -16.76 -4.37 -24.87
N LEU A 373 -15.46 -4.17 -24.72
CA LEU A 373 -14.59 -3.59 -25.74
C LEU A 373 -14.65 -4.44 -27.03
N ARG A 374 -14.56 -5.77 -26.91
CA ARG A 374 -14.60 -6.67 -28.07
C ARG A 374 -15.95 -6.72 -28.76
N THR A 375 -17.05 -6.69 -28.01
CA THR A 375 -18.41 -6.88 -28.56
C THR A 375 -19.04 -5.57 -29.03
N ILE A 376 -18.90 -4.48 -28.27
CA ILE A 376 -19.51 -3.18 -28.59
C ILE A 376 -18.58 -2.35 -29.46
N VAL A 377 -17.31 -2.17 -29.03
CA VAL A 377 -16.36 -1.32 -29.76
C VAL A 377 -15.82 -2.06 -31.00
N GLY A 378 -15.54 -3.35 -30.86
CA GLY A 378 -15.03 -4.21 -31.94
C GLY A 378 -13.52 -4.32 -32.00
N ILE A 379 -12.84 -4.12 -30.88
CA ILE A 379 -11.37 -4.23 -30.80
C ILE A 379 -10.94 -5.70 -30.83
N ARG A 380 -9.84 -5.99 -31.51
CA ARG A 380 -9.21 -7.32 -31.60
C ARG A 380 -8.04 -7.35 -30.62
N THR A 381 -8.19 -8.13 -29.56
CA THR A 381 -7.17 -8.31 -28.52
C THR A 381 -6.63 -9.74 -28.54
N PHE A 382 -5.54 -10.02 -27.81
CA PHE A 382 -4.99 -11.37 -27.59
C PHE A 382 -5.89 -12.28 -26.71
N GLY A 383 -7.20 -12.24 -26.95
CA GLY A 383 -8.22 -12.86 -26.11
C GLY A 383 -8.79 -11.90 -25.06
N VAL A 384 -9.71 -12.43 -24.26
CA VAL A 384 -10.38 -11.66 -23.19
C VAL A 384 -9.51 -11.60 -21.93
N PHE A 385 -8.75 -12.66 -21.69
CA PHE A 385 -8.00 -12.87 -20.45
C PHE A 385 -6.64 -12.18 -20.41
N LEU A 386 -5.89 -12.23 -21.52
CA LEU A 386 -4.52 -11.74 -21.56
C LEU A 386 -4.38 -10.23 -21.31
N PRO A 387 -5.26 -9.34 -21.83
CA PRO A 387 -5.19 -7.93 -21.48
C PRO A 387 -5.39 -7.66 -19.98
N VAL A 388 -6.21 -8.47 -19.32
CA VAL A 388 -6.45 -8.37 -17.87
C VAL A 388 -5.20 -8.77 -17.09
N LEU A 389 -4.57 -9.88 -17.48
CA LEU A 389 -3.31 -10.32 -16.86
C LEU A 389 -2.20 -9.30 -17.04
N ILE A 390 -2.04 -8.76 -18.26
CA ILE A 390 -1.03 -7.73 -18.52
C ILE A 390 -1.30 -6.51 -17.64
N ALA A 391 -2.56 -6.09 -17.47
CA ALA A 391 -2.90 -4.97 -16.58
C ALA A 391 -2.51 -5.25 -15.12
N PHE A 392 -2.62 -6.49 -14.62
CA PHE A 392 -2.12 -6.84 -13.29
C PHE A 392 -0.59 -6.77 -13.18
N ALA A 393 0.14 -7.21 -14.22
CA ALA A 393 1.59 -7.07 -14.26
C ALA A 393 2.02 -5.59 -14.19
N LEU A 394 1.25 -4.68 -14.78
CA LEU A 394 1.47 -3.23 -14.71
C LEU A 394 1.16 -2.62 -13.34
N LEU A 395 0.25 -3.21 -12.54
CA LEU A 395 -0.02 -2.75 -11.18
C LEU A 395 1.19 -2.95 -10.26
N GLU A 396 1.94 -4.03 -10.45
CA GLU A 396 3.14 -4.31 -9.65
C GLU A 396 4.36 -3.51 -10.13
N THR A 397 4.56 -3.44 -11.45
CA THR A 397 5.77 -2.83 -12.04
C THR A 397 5.66 -1.31 -12.24
N GLY A 398 4.45 -0.76 -12.17
CA GLY A 398 4.12 0.60 -12.56
C GLY A 398 3.68 0.69 -14.03
N PHE A 399 2.77 1.62 -14.32
CA PHE A 399 2.15 1.74 -15.65
C PHE A 399 3.16 2.03 -16.77
N LEU A 400 3.98 3.06 -16.58
CA LEU A 400 4.89 3.55 -17.61
C LEU A 400 6.05 2.57 -17.85
N THR A 401 6.72 2.19 -16.77
CA THR A 401 7.81 1.20 -16.75
C THR A 401 7.35 -0.14 -17.29
N GLY A 402 6.19 -0.63 -16.85
CA GLY A 402 5.65 -1.90 -17.29
C GLY A 402 5.26 -1.94 -18.76
N ILE A 403 4.66 -0.87 -19.33
CA ILE A 403 4.34 -0.82 -20.77
C ILE A 403 5.61 -0.81 -21.61
N VAL A 404 6.62 -0.02 -21.23
CA VAL A 404 7.90 0.03 -21.94
C VAL A 404 8.57 -1.35 -21.94
N LEU A 405 8.60 -2.02 -20.78
CA LEU A 405 9.18 -3.35 -20.65
C LEU A 405 8.39 -4.41 -21.44
N PHE A 406 7.06 -4.36 -21.39
CA PHE A 406 6.19 -5.23 -22.17
C PHE A 406 6.42 -5.09 -23.68
N LEU A 407 6.46 -3.85 -24.18
CA LEU A 407 6.72 -3.54 -25.58
C LEU A 407 8.12 -4.01 -26.00
N PHE A 408 9.13 -3.71 -25.19
CA PHE A 408 10.51 -4.11 -25.44
C PHE A 408 10.64 -5.62 -25.58
N LEU A 409 10.13 -6.39 -24.61
CA LEU A 409 10.25 -7.84 -24.63
C LEU A 409 9.51 -8.48 -25.80
N ILE A 410 8.31 -8.00 -26.12
CA ILE A 410 7.53 -8.55 -27.23
C ILE A 410 8.16 -8.24 -28.58
N LEU A 411 8.66 -7.01 -28.77
CA LEU A 411 9.37 -6.64 -30.00
C LEU A 411 10.67 -7.42 -30.14
N PHE A 412 11.41 -7.59 -29.04
CA PHE A 412 12.65 -8.35 -29.00
C PHE A 412 12.44 -9.81 -29.43
N VAL A 413 11.39 -10.46 -28.92
CA VAL A 413 10.98 -11.81 -29.34
C VAL A 413 10.61 -11.84 -30.82
N GLY A 414 9.82 -10.86 -31.30
CA GLY A 414 9.47 -10.74 -32.71
C GLY A 414 10.68 -10.55 -33.64
N LEU A 415 11.74 -9.88 -33.18
CA LEU A 415 12.98 -9.70 -33.94
C LEU A 415 13.80 -10.99 -33.98
N ILE A 416 13.94 -11.65 -32.84
CA ILE A 416 14.75 -12.87 -32.70
C ILE A 416 14.13 -14.06 -33.41
N THR A 417 12.81 -14.10 -33.54
CA THR A 417 12.13 -15.18 -34.25
C THR A 417 12.38 -15.18 -35.76
N ARG A 418 12.82 -14.05 -36.34
CA ARG A 418 13.11 -13.93 -37.79
C ARG A 418 14.27 -14.80 -38.29
N PRO A 419 15.47 -14.84 -37.68
CA PRO A 419 16.54 -15.72 -38.16
C PRO A 419 16.15 -17.20 -38.09
N PHE A 420 15.29 -17.59 -37.14
CA PHE A 420 14.75 -18.95 -37.08
C PHE A 420 13.78 -19.26 -38.23
N ASP A 421 13.12 -18.26 -38.81
CA ASP A 421 12.32 -18.44 -40.03
C ASP A 421 13.20 -18.75 -41.24
N ALA A 422 14.38 -18.12 -41.34
CA ALA A 422 15.32 -18.41 -42.43
C ALA A 422 15.87 -19.85 -42.38
N MET A 423 15.87 -20.47 -41.20
CA MET A 423 16.31 -21.85 -40.98
C MET A 423 15.22 -22.91 -41.23
N GLY A 424 13.99 -22.51 -41.57
CA GLY A 424 12.91 -23.43 -41.93
C GLY A 424 12.42 -24.32 -40.78
N LEU A 425 12.57 -23.89 -39.53
CA LEU A 425 12.12 -24.68 -38.37
C LEU A 425 10.60 -24.87 -38.36
N LEU A 426 10.15 -26.03 -37.87
CA LEU A 426 8.73 -26.26 -37.57
C LEU A 426 8.23 -25.25 -36.51
N HIS A 427 6.95 -24.90 -36.61
CA HIS A 427 6.30 -23.91 -35.76
C HIS A 427 6.41 -24.23 -34.25
N THR A 428 6.19 -25.49 -33.85
CA THR A 428 6.20 -25.89 -32.43
C THR A 428 7.60 -25.77 -31.78
N PRO A 429 8.69 -26.31 -32.37
CA PRO A 429 10.06 -26.07 -31.87
C PRO A 429 10.45 -24.59 -31.82
N LYS A 430 10.05 -23.78 -32.80
CA LYS A 430 10.34 -22.34 -32.83
C LYS A 430 9.77 -21.62 -31.60
N LEU A 431 8.56 -21.98 -31.18
CA LEU A 431 7.95 -21.41 -29.97
C LEU A 431 8.70 -21.79 -28.70
N VAL A 432 9.15 -23.04 -28.58
CA VAL A 432 9.93 -23.49 -27.43
C VAL A 432 11.24 -22.70 -27.32
N ILE A 433 11.97 -22.54 -28.43
CA ILE A 433 13.22 -21.74 -28.48
C ILE A 433 12.97 -20.29 -28.07
N SER A 434 11.92 -19.69 -28.63
CA SER A 434 11.53 -18.31 -28.33
C SER A 434 11.20 -18.11 -26.85
N LEU A 435 10.50 -19.07 -26.23
CA LEU A 435 10.13 -19.04 -24.82
C LEU A 435 11.35 -19.21 -23.91
N THR A 436 12.23 -20.17 -24.20
CA THR A 436 13.45 -20.40 -23.43
C THR A 436 14.35 -19.16 -23.45
N LEU A 437 14.48 -18.52 -24.60
CA LEU A 437 15.29 -17.31 -24.71
C LEU A 437 14.70 -16.13 -23.93
N MET A 438 13.38 -16.01 -23.89
CA MET A 438 12.73 -14.98 -23.09
C MET A 438 13.06 -15.11 -21.61
N VAL A 439 12.99 -16.32 -21.07
CA VAL A 439 13.41 -16.59 -19.68
C VAL A 439 14.88 -16.22 -19.46
N LEU A 440 15.77 -16.53 -20.42
CA LEU A 440 17.18 -16.17 -20.34
C LEU A 440 17.40 -14.66 -20.30
N VAL A 441 16.72 -13.89 -21.14
CA VAL A 441 16.81 -12.42 -21.20
C VAL A 441 16.34 -11.80 -19.89
N MET A 442 15.26 -12.33 -19.31
CA MET A 442 14.74 -11.85 -18.04
C MET A 442 15.66 -12.20 -16.87
N ALA A 443 16.24 -13.40 -16.86
CA ALA A 443 17.25 -13.80 -15.88
C ALA A 443 18.52 -12.93 -15.95
N LEU A 444 19.01 -12.68 -17.17
CA LEU A 444 20.15 -11.80 -17.40
C LEU A 444 19.83 -10.35 -16.98
N GLY A 445 18.64 -9.85 -17.32
CA GLY A 445 18.18 -8.52 -16.92
C GLY A 445 18.14 -8.35 -15.41
N ASN A 446 17.65 -9.35 -14.67
CA ASN A 446 17.62 -9.33 -13.21
C ASN A 446 19.05 -9.34 -12.61
N TYR A 447 19.95 -10.18 -13.14
CA TYR A 447 21.34 -10.21 -12.71
C TYR A 447 22.05 -8.85 -12.93
N LEU A 448 21.86 -8.24 -14.10
CA LEU A 448 22.41 -6.92 -14.40
C LEU A 448 21.76 -5.83 -13.53
N GLY A 449 20.47 -5.93 -13.23
CA GLY A 449 19.77 -5.02 -12.33
C GLY A 449 20.37 -4.99 -10.93
N LEU A 450 20.75 -6.16 -10.40
CA LEU A 450 21.44 -6.27 -9.12
C LEU A 450 22.88 -5.73 -9.19
N ALA A 451 23.60 -5.95 -10.29
CA ALA A 451 24.99 -5.52 -10.43
C ALA A 451 25.14 -3.98 -10.58
N PHE A 452 24.17 -3.31 -11.22
CA PHE A 452 24.20 -1.87 -11.50
C PHE A 452 23.31 -1.03 -10.56
N ASP A 453 22.72 -1.63 -9.52
CA ASP A 453 21.75 -1.01 -8.60
C ASP A 453 20.56 -0.35 -9.31
N ILE A 454 20.12 -0.96 -10.41
CA ILE A 454 19.03 -0.47 -11.23
C ILE A 454 17.72 -1.12 -10.76
N SER A 455 16.96 -0.39 -9.94
CA SER A 455 15.76 -0.88 -9.25
C SER A 455 14.64 -1.43 -10.15
N TRP A 456 14.47 -0.93 -11.38
CA TRP A 456 13.42 -1.41 -12.29
C TRP A 456 13.72 -2.76 -12.95
N LEU A 457 14.99 -3.16 -12.99
CA LEU A 457 15.44 -4.45 -13.53
C LEU A 457 15.45 -5.55 -12.46
N SER A 458 15.70 -5.19 -11.19
CA SER A 458 15.69 -6.12 -10.05
C SER A 458 14.28 -6.37 -9.48
N SER A 459 13.29 -5.55 -9.83
CA SER A 459 11.90 -5.68 -9.35
C SER A 459 11.05 -6.71 -10.13
N LEU A 460 11.64 -7.49 -11.05
CA LEU A 460 10.91 -8.48 -11.85
C LEU A 460 10.52 -9.71 -11.01
N THR A 461 9.27 -9.77 -10.55
CA THR A 461 8.70 -10.93 -9.85
C THR A 461 8.31 -12.06 -10.82
N LEU A 462 8.08 -13.27 -10.29
CA LEU A 462 7.71 -14.45 -11.10
C LEU A 462 6.41 -14.24 -11.90
N PHE A 463 5.44 -13.51 -11.34
CA PHE A 463 4.10 -13.41 -11.89
C PHE A 463 4.01 -12.55 -13.18
N PRO A 464 4.47 -11.28 -13.20
CA PRO A 464 4.64 -10.50 -14.43
C PRO A 464 5.47 -11.23 -15.49
N THR A 465 6.51 -11.94 -15.08
CA THR A 465 7.39 -12.71 -15.97
C THR A 465 6.64 -13.79 -16.74
N ILE A 466 5.80 -14.58 -16.06
CA ILE A 466 4.97 -15.60 -16.70
C ILE A 466 3.98 -14.96 -17.68
N ILE A 467 3.34 -13.86 -17.28
CA ILE A 467 2.34 -13.15 -18.09
C ILE A 467 2.96 -12.57 -19.37
N LEU A 468 4.12 -11.94 -19.22
CA LEU A 468 4.92 -11.40 -20.33
C LEU A 468 5.28 -12.53 -21.30
N THR A 469 5.68 -13.68 -20.77
CA THR A 469 6.07 -14.86 -21.56
C THR A 469 4.91 -15.39 -22.41
N ILE A 470 3.73 -15.55 -21.80
CA ILE A 470 2.51 -15.97 -22.51
C ILE A 470 2.09 -14.93 -23.56
N SER A 471 2.27 -13.64 -23.27
CA SER A 471 1.95 -12.54 -24.19
C SER A 471 2.87 -12.53 -25.40
N ALA A 472 4.17 -12.72 -25.19
CA ALA A 472 5.15 -12.85 -26.25
C ALA A 472 4.88 -14.08 -27.13
N GLU A 473 4.50 -15.22 -26.54
CA GLU A 473 4.10 -16.42 -27.29
C GLU A 473 2.93 -16.13 -28.24
N ARG A 474 1.87 -15.48 -27.71
CA ARG A 474 0.69 -15.12 -28.50
C ARG A 474 1.03 -14.16 -29.64
N PHE A 475 1.90 -13.18 -29.40
CA PHE A 475 2.36 -12.26 -30.43
C PHE A 475 3.21 -12.95 -31.50
N SER A 476 4.13 -13.82 -31.09
CA SER A 476 4.98 -14.60 -32.00
C SER A 476 4.14 -15.46 -32.95
N LYS A 477 3.13 -16.17 -32.43
CA LYS A 477 2.16 -16.92 -33.27
C LYS A 477 1.43 -16.01 -34.26
N LEU A 478 0.94 -14.85 -33.81
CA LEU A 478 0.25 -13.89 -34.67
C LEU A 478 1.14 -13.31 -35.78
N ILE A 479 2.43 -13.09 -35.53
CA ILE A 479 3.37 -12.67 -36.58
C ILE A 479 3.46 -13.73 -37.67
N VAL A 480 3.54 -15.01 -37.28
CA VAL A 480 3.69 -16.13 -38.21
C VAL A 480 2.41 -16.41 -38.98
N GLU A 481 1.24 -16.36 -38.33
CA GLU A 481 -0.06 -16.68 -38.95
C GLU A 481 -0.64 -15.53 -39.80
N ASP A 482 -0.63 -14.30 -39.26
CA ASP A 482 -1.34 -13.15 -39.83
C ASP A 482 -0.41 -12.08 -40.43
N GLY A 483 0.90 -12.22 -40.22
CA GLY A 483 1.92 -11.27 -40.65
C GLY A 483 2.15 -10.12 -39.65
N PHE A 484 3.34 -9.53 -39.71
CA PHE A 484 3.81 -8.50 -38.77
C PHE A 484 2.87 -7.28 -38.66
N HIS A 485 2.30 -6.84 -39.79
CA HIS A 485 1.48 -5.63 -39.83
C HIS A 485 0.15 -5.81 -39.07
N LYS A 486 -0.52 -6.96 -39.23
CA LYS A 486 -1.74 -7.28 -38.48
C LYS A 486 -1.44 -7.61 -37.02
N ALA A 487 -0.34 -8.30 -36.75
CA ALA A 487 0.11 -8.62 -35.39
C ALA A 487 0.34 -7.35 -34.56
N THR A 488 1.05 -6.36 -35.13
CA THR A 488 1.31 -5.07 -34.48
C THR A 488 0.02 -4.27 -34.25
N GLY A 489 -0.92 -4.29 -35.20
CA GLY A 489 -2.24 -3.68 -35.01
C GLY A 489 -3.03 -4.31 -33.84
N THR A 490 -2.97 -5.63 -33.70
CA THR A 490 -3.62 -6.38 -32.61
C THR A 490 -2.93 -6.13 -31.26
N LEU A 491 -1.61 -5.97 -31.27
CA LEU A 491 -0.83 -5.60 -30.09
C LEU A 491 -1.23 -4.21 -29.58
N LEU A 492 -1.36 -3.23 -30.48
CA LEU A 492 -1.74 -1.86 -30.10
C LEU A 492 -3.18 -1.81 -29.55
N GLN A 493 -4.09 -2.56 -30.15
CA GLN A 493 -5.46 -2.73 -29.64
C GLN A 493 -5.51 -3.46 -28.29
N THR A 494 -4.61 -4.43 -28.08
CA THR A 494 -4.44 -5.09 -26.78
C THR A 494 -3.94 -4.12 -25.72
N LEU A 495 -2.92 -3.30 -26.03
CA LEU A 495 -2.42 -2.27 -25.11
C LEU A 495 -3.47 -1.22 -24.74
N LEU A 496 -4.35 -0.86 -25.68
CA LEU A 496 -5.50 0.00 -25.38
C LEU A 496 -6.43 -0.66 -24.36
N ALA A 497 -6.78 -1.94 -24.55
CA ALA A 497 -7.59 -2.68 -23.59
C ALA A 497 -6.90 -2.82 -22.22
N VAL A 498 -5.58 -3.09 -22.19
CA VAL A 498 -4.77 -3.12 -20.97
C VAL A 498 -4.86 -1.79 -20.23
N SER A 499 -4.73 -0.67 -20.95
CA SER A 499 -4.76 0.67 -20.36
C SER A 499 -6.11 0.98 -19.72
N VAL A 500 -7.22 0.59 -20.37
CA VAL A 500 -8.57 0.74 -19.80
C VAL A 500 -8.73 -0.12 -18.54
N CYS A 501 -8.27 -1.37 -18.56
CA CYS A 501 -8.29 -2.24 -17.38
C CYS A 501 -7.44 -1.66 -16.24
N PHE A 502 -6.25 -1.14 -16.53
CA PHE A 502 -5.37 -0.54 -15.53
C PHE A 502 -6.00 0.69 -14.87
N LEU A 503 -6.64 1.56 -15.66
CA LEU A 503 -7.36 2.73 -15.13
C LEU A 503 -8.49 2.33 -14.19
N LEU A 504 -9.24 1.28 -14.55
CA LEU A 504 -10.28 0.71 -13.67
C LEU A 504 -9.67 0.20 -12.37
N PHE A 505 -8.56 -0.53 -12.44
CA PHE A 505 -7.89 -1.12 -11.26
C PHE A 505 -7.27 -0.06 -10.34
N SER A 506 -6.98 1.13 -10.87
CA SER A 506 -6.38 2.24 -10.12
C SER A 506 -7.40 3.05 -9.31
N ILE A 507 -8.70 2.73 -9.37
CA ILE A 507 -9.74 3.45 -8.64
C ILE A 507 -9.62 3.16 -7.13
N LYS A 508 -9.40 4.22 -6.33
CA LYS A 508 -9.32 4.11 -4.86
C LYS A 508 -10.65 3.58 -4.28
N GLY A 509 -10.56 2.56 -3.42
CA GLY A 509 -11.71 1.98 -2.71
C GLY A 509 -12.44 0.86 -3.47
N LEU A 510 -12.08 0.60 -4.74
CA LEU A 510 -12.65 -0.52 -5.51
C LEU A 510 -12.33 -1.88 -4.86
N ASP A 511 -11.14 -1.99 -4.27
CA ASP A 511 -10.68 -3.13 -3.49
C ASP A 511 -11.58 -3.41 -2.28
N ILE A 512 -11.87 -2.37 -1.50
CA ILE A 512 -12.73 -2.47 -0.31
C ILE A 512 -14.17 -2.80 -0.73
N ILE A 513 -14.69 -2.15 -1.77
CA ILE A 513 -16.06 -2.39 -2.27
C ILE A 513 -16.24 -3.85 -2.67
N LEU A 514 -15.30 -4.45 -3.42
CA LEU A 514 -15.48 -5.83 -3.89
C LEU A 514 -15.34 -6.87 -2.79
N ILE A 515 -14.50 -6.62 -1.79
CA ILE A 515 -14.35 -7.53 -0.66
C ILE A 515 -15.59 -7.46 0.24
N LEU A 516 -16.18 -6.28 0.43
CA LEU A 516 -17.39 -6.08 1.22
C LEU A 516 -18.66 -6.54 0.48
N PHE A 517 -18.72 -6.30 -0.83
CA PHE A 517 -19.88 -6.57 -1.69
C PHE A 517 -19.52 -7.53 -2.85
N PRO A 518 -19.25 -8.82 -2.58
CA PRO A 518 -18.99 -9.80 -3.63
C PRO A 518 -20.18 -10.00 -4.59
N GLU A 519 -21.38 -9.52 -4.24
CA GLU A 519 -22.58 -9.55 -5.08
C GLU A 519 -22.42 -8.78 -6.40
N VAL A 520 -21.45 -7.85 -6.48
CA VAL A 520 -21.08 -7.19 -7.74
C VAL A 520 -20.70 -8.24 -8.80
N LEU A 521 -20.15 -9.39 -8.41
CA LEU A 521 -19.85 -10.48 -9.36
C LEU A 521 -21.11 -11.08 -9.99
N LEU A 522 -22.25 -11.10 -9.29
CA LEU A 522 -23.53 -11.53 -9.88
C LEU A 522 -24.01 -10.53 -10.94
N LEU A 523 -23.79 -9.24 -10.71
CA LEU A 523 -24.06 -8.18 -11.69
C LEU A 523 -23.13 -8.32 -12.91
N VAL A 524 -21.86 -8.66 -12.69
CA VAL A 524 -20.90 -8.97 -13.76
C VAL A 524 -21.40 -10.14 -14.61
N ILE A 525 -21.85 -11.24 -14.00
CA ILE A 525 -22.42 -12.39 -14.72
C ILE A 525 -23.66 -11.98 -15.51
N SER A 526 -24.57 -11.23 -14.89
CA SER A 526 -25.80 -10.73 -15.55
C SER A 526 -25.49 -9.87 -16.78
N THR A 527 -24.52 -8.96 -16.66
CA THR A 527 -24.08 -8.10 -17.77
C THR A 527 -23.36 -8.89 -18.85
N ALA A 528 -22.51 -9.84 -18.48
CA ALA A 528 -21.84 -10.74 -19.42
C ALA A 528 -22.86 -11.59 -20.20
N MET A 529 -23.92 -12.07 -19.53
CA MET A 529 -25.02 -12.75 -20.19
C MET A 529 -25.69 -11.84 -21.22
N LEU A 530 -26.03 -10.58 -20.87
CA LEU A 530 -26.62 -9.62 -21.81
C LEU A 530 -25.74 -9.41 -23.04
N LEU A 531 -24.44 -9.25 -22.84
CA LEU A 531 -23.46 -9.07 -23.91
C LEU A 531 -23.40 -10.27 -24.85
N GLY A 532 -23.53 -11.49 -24.32
CA GLY A 532 -23.55 -12.71 -25.11
C GLY A 532 -24.69 -12.79 -26.14
N ARG A 533 -25.73 -11.95 -26.00
CA ARG A 533 -26.87 -11.86 -26.93
C ARG A 533 -26.91 -10.57 -27.74
N TYR A 534 -25.87 -9.74 -27.66
CA TYR A 534 -25.83 -8.49 -28.39
C TYR A 534 -25.71 -8.76 -29.89
N VAL A 535 -26.79 -8.49 -30.63
CA VAL A 535 -26.84 -8.50 -32.10
C VAL A 535 -26.97 -7.06 -32.56
N GLY A 536 -25.88 -6.30 -32.48
CA GLY A 536 -25.80 -4.92 -32.96
C GLY A 536 -24.52 -4.70 -33.78
N LEU A 537 -24.52 -3.67 -34.62
CA LEU A 537 -23.32 -3.25 -35.34
C LEU A 537 -22.28 -2.74 -34.36
N ARG A 538 -21.02 -3.18 -34.51
CA ARG A 538 -19.92 -2.69 -33.68
C ARG A 538 -19.66 -1.22 -33.97
N TRP A 539 -19.18 -0.45 -33.00
CA TRP A 539 -18.85 0.97 -33.23
C TRP A 539 -17.80 1.14 -34.33
N SER A 540 -16.80 0.26 -34.37
CA SER A 540 -15.82 0.21 -35.46
C SER A 540 -16.45 -0.05 -36.84
N GLU A 541 -17.51 -0.87 -36.89
CA GLU A 541 -18.25 -1.16 -38.12
C GLU A 541 -19.15 0.03 -38.53
N LEU A 542 -19.76 0.72 -37.57
CA LEU A 542 -20.52 1.95 -37.83
C LEU A 542 -19.64 3.05 -38.45
N ILE A 543 -18.42 3.21 -37.96
CA ILE A 543 -17.45 4.17 -38.51
C ILE A 543 -17.00 3.73 -39.91
N ARG A 544 -16.70 2.44 -40.11
CA ARG A 544 -16.28 1.89 -41.40
C ARG A 544 -17.37 1.98 -42.47
N PHE A 545 -18.63 1.76 -42.11
CA PHE A 545 -19.77 1.78 -43.03
C PHE A 545 -20.54 3.10 -43.04
N ARG A 546 -20.04 4.14 -42.35
CA ARG A 546 -20.61 5.49 -42.34
C ARG A 546 -20.90 6.04 -43.76
N PRO A 547 -20.06 5.83 -44.79
CA PRO A 547 -20.34 6.31 -46.14
C PRO A 547 -21.52 5.60 -46.84
N LEU A 548 -21.86 4.37 -46.43
CA LEU A 548 -22.96 3.58 -47.01
C LEU A 548 -24.29 3.81 -46.28
N LEU A 549 -24.23 4.27 -45.03
CA LEU A 549 -25.39 4.59 -44.18
C LEU A 549 -25.90 6.01 -44.42
N ASN A 550 -25.90 6.49 -45.67
CA ASN A 550 -26.27 7.86 -46.02
C ASN A 550 -27.73 8.14 -45.60
N ILE A 551 -27.90 8.68 -44.39
CA ILE A 551 -29.16 9.23 -43.89
C ILE A 551 -29.41 10.46 -44.75
N LYS A 552 -30.38 10.38 -45.67
CA LYS A 552 -30.94 11.57 -46.29
C LYS A 552 -31.38 12.51 -45.17
N PRO A 553 -30.98 13.79 -45.15
CA PRO A 553 -31.59 14.75 -44.24
C PRO A 553 -33.08 14.83 -44.58
N LEU A 554 -33.90 15.00 -43.52
CA LEU A 554 -35.36 14.88 -43.46
C LEU A 554 -36.13 15.27 -44.74
#